data_AF-A0A8I1U5W0-F1
#
_entry.id   AF-A0A8I1U5W0-F1
#
_cell.length_a   1.000
_cell.length_b   1.000
_cell.length_c   1.000
_cell.angle_alpha   90.00
_cell.angle_beta   90.00
_cell.angle_gamma   90.00
#
_symmetry.space_group_name_H-M   'P 1'
#
loop_
_entity.id
_entity.type
_entity.pdbx_description
1 polymer ?
#
loop_
_entity_poly.entity_id
_entity_poly.type
_entity_poly.pdbx_seq_one_letter_code
_entity_poly.pdbx_strand_id
1 'polypeptide(L)'
;MNTGDEVDPHSLMPRRYADATPEDFAALARATASQQADDEAFALANNAVVTEGPWEGAPPQMVAYIGIDEFGQRMRLVAVAEAWRYSPFMGTYRPGGADGELTIRPAQQPDMLVVKRILLGPQIAGMVVGRAQGAAPVQSRGVIDGEDYYFRARGDAWSFSVGGGDLIQSPTWYYEEAYGTWPDAGRMPREEAYQFIEKAAALYRAGTPTMVRPSLTLPKVDRR
;
A
#
# COMPACT_ATOMS: atom_id res chain seq x y z
N MET A 1 29.26 -4.19 -6.83
CA MET A 1 29.21 -5.67 -6.82
C MET A 1 28.06 -6.05 -5.92
N ASN A 2 27.00 -6.62 -6.50
CA ASN A 2 25.81 -7.02 -5.75
C ASN A 2 26.08 -8.42 -5.21
N THR A 3 26.48 -8.51 -3.93
CA THR A 3 26.63 -9.77 -3.21
C THR A 3 25.24 -10.33 -2.99
N GLY A 4 24.84 -11.27 -3.85
CA GLY A 4 23.55 -11.92 -3.77
C GLY A 4 23.44 -12.69 -2.47
N ASP A 5 22.69 -12.13 -1.52
CA ASP A 5 22.11 -12.83 -0.38
C ASP A 5 21.07 -11.92 0.28
N GLU A 6 19.85 -11.91 -0.28
CA GLU A 6 18.64 -11.80 0.51
C GLU A 6 17.49 -12.41 -0.30
N VAL A 7 17.39 -13.74 -0.20
CA VAL A 7 16.33 -14.51 -0.85
C VAL A 7 15.09 -14.39 0.02
N ASP A 8 14.01 -13.79 -0.50
CA ASP A 8 12.70 -13.87 0.12
C ASP A 8 12.26 -15.35 0.13
N PRO A 9 12.12 -16.02 1.29
CA PRO A 9 11.74 -17.42 1.38
C PRO A 9 10.32 -17.69 0.87
N HIS A 10 9.55 -16.65 0.56
CA HIS A 10 8.21 -16.74 -0.02
C HIS A 10 8.18 -16.42 -1.53
N SER A 11 9.33 -16.18 -2.16
CA SER A 11 9.40 -15.94 -3.60
C SER A 11 9.21 -17.25 -4.37
N LEU A 12 8.08 -17.33 -5.08
CA LEU A 12 7.75 -18.46 -5.99
C LEU A 12 8.52 -18.39 -7.32
N MET A 13 9.40 -17.41 -7.51
CA MET A 13 10.14 -17.26 -8.77
C MET A 13 11.35 -18.22 -8.82
N PRO A 14 11.56 -18.94 -9.95
CA PRO A 14 12.75 -19.75 -10.13
C PRO A 14 14.02 -18.88 -10.03
N ARG A 15 15.09 -19.47 -9.46
CA ARG A 15 16.33 -18.80 -9.04
C ARG A 15 16.99 -17.93 -10.11
N ARG A 16 16.71 -18.16 -11.41
CA ARG A 16 16.85 -17.22 -12.53
C ARG A 16 15.83 -17.59 -13.61
N TYR A 17 15.09 -16.61 -14.12
CA TYR A 17 14.11 -16.82 -15.21
C TYR A 17 14.74 -17.47 -16.46
N ALA A 18 16.02 -17.20 -16.71
CA ALA A 18 16.78 -17.76 -17.83
C ALA A 18 17.03 -19.28 -17.74
N ASP A 19 16.95 -19.85 -16.53
CA ASP A 19 17.21 -21.26 -16.27
C ASP A 19 15.92 -22.06 -16.01
N ALA A 20 14.75 -21.40 -16.12
CA ALA A 20 13.45 -21.99 -15.83
C ALA A 20 12.98 -22.91 -16.97
N THR A 21 12.57 -24.12 -16.61
CA THR A 21 12.01 -25.12 -17.52
C THR A 21 10.50 -24.92 -17.69
N PRO A 22 9.88 -25.45 -18.77
CA PRO A 22 8.42 -25.50 -18.88
C PRO A 22 7.74 -26.15 -17.66
N GLU A 23 8.36 -27.15 -17.05
CA GLU A 23 7.89 -27.80 -15.83
C GLU A 23 7.88 -26.84 -14.63
N ASP A 24 8.90 -25.98 -14.49
CA ASP A 24 8.96 -24.96 -13.45
C ASP A 24 7.83 -23.94 -13.61
N PHE A 25 7.55 -23.50 -14.84
CA PHE A 25 6.43 -22.61 -15.11
C PHE A 25 5.08 -23.28 -14.86
N ALA A 26 4.93 -24.56 -15.22
CA ALA A 26 3.72 -25.32 -14.94
C ALA A 26 3.51 -25.52 -13.43
N ALA A 27 4.59 -25.74 -12.67
CA ALA A 27 4.54 -25.81 -11.21
C ALA A 27 4.15 -24.46 -10.59
N LEU A 28 4.73 -23.36 -11.07
CA LEU A 28 4.36 -22.00 -10.65
C LEU A 28 2.89 -21.69 -10.96
N ALA A 29 2.40 -22.06 -12.15
CA ALA A 29 1.00 -21.88 -12.53
C ALA A 29 0.05 -22.65 -11.61
N ARG A 30 0.36 -23.92 -11.30
CA ARG A 30 -0.41 -24.72 -10.33
C ARG A 30 -0.37 -24.12 -8.92
N ALA A 31 0.79 -23.69 -8.46
CA ALA A 31 0.94 -23.06 -7.14
C ALA A 31 0.14 -21.75 -7.04
N THR A 32 0.18 -20.93 -8.09
CA THR A 32 -0.57 -19.67 -8.18
C THR A 32 -2.08 -19.94 -8.20
N ALA A 33 -2.54 -20.93 -8.97
CA ALA A 33 -3.95 -21.31 -9.02
C ALA A 33 -4.44 -21.86 -7.67
N SER A 34 -3.62 -22.68 -6.98
CA SER A 34 -3.93 -23.17 -5.64
C SER A 34 -4.01 -22.03 -4.63
N GLN A 35 -3.04 -21.10 -4.64
CA GLN A 35 -3.05 -19.95 -3.75
C GLN A 35 -4.28 -19.07 -3.99
N GLN A 36 -4.64 -18.84 -5.25
CA GLN A 36 -5.84 -18.10 -5.63
C GLN A 36 -7.11 -18.78 -5.08
N ALA A 37 -7.27 -20.09 -5.27
CA ALA A 37 -8.42 -20.83 -4.76
C ALA A 37 -8.51 -20.78 -3.22
N ASP A 38 -7.37 -20.91 -2.53
CA ASP A 38 -7.32 -20.81 -1.06
C ASP A 38 -7.71 -19.41 -0.56
N ASP A 39 -7.28 -18.36 -1.27
CA ASP A 39 -7.63 -16.98 -0.93
C ASP A 39 -9.10 -16.68 -1.15
N GLU A 40 -9.69 -17.17 -2.25
CA GLU A 40 -11.11 -17.06 -2.52
C GLU A 40 -11.93 -17.78 -1.45
N ALA A 41 -11.55 -19.01 -1.10
CA ALA A 41 -12.19 -19.78 -0.04
C ALA A 41 -12.10 -19.05 1.31
N PHE A 42 -10.94 -18.50 1.66
CA PHE A 42 -10.78 -17.68 2.87
C PHE A 42 -11.67 -16.44 2.82
N ALA A 43 -11.69 -15.71 1.71
CA ALA A 43 -12.45 -14.47 1.58
C ALA A 43 -13.95 -14.70 1.73
N LEU A 44 -14.48 -15.76 1.09
CA LEU A 44 -15.87 -16.16 1.20
C LEU A 44 -16.21 -16.58 2.64
N ALA A 45 -15.38 -17.40 3.27
CA ALA A 45 -15.59 -17.83 4.66
C ALA A 45 -15.56 -16.69 5.69
N ASN A 46 -14.86 -15.59 5.37
CA ASN A 46 -14.64 -14.46 6.28
C ASN A 46 -15.45 -13.21 5.91
N ASN A 47 -16.39 -13.29 4.97
CA ASN A 47 -17.17 -12.14 4.48
C ASN A 47 -16.27 -10.95 4.10
N ALA A 48 -15.18 -11.24 3.38
CA ALA A 48 -14.19 -10.25 2.95
C ALA A 48 -14.42 -9.76 1.51
N VAL A 49 -15.53 -10.19 0.89
CA VAL A 49 -15.93 -9.80 -0.46
C VAL A 49 -16.83 -8.58 -0.39
N VAL A 50 -16.52 -7.58 -1.22
CA VAL A 50 -17.31 -6.38 -1.42
C VAL A 50 -17.57 -6.15 -2.90
N THR A 51 -18.55 -5.32 -3.20
CA THR A 51 -18.80 -4.82 -4.55
C THR A 51 -18.20 -3.43 -4.69
N GLU A 52 -17.26 -3.29 -5.63
CA GLU A 52 -16.64 -2.01 -6.00
C GLU A 52 -17.30 -1.44 -7.26
N GLY A 53 -17.30 -0.10 -7.38
CA GLY A 53 -17.96 0.60 -8.48
C GLY A 53 -19.49 0.69 -8.30
N PRO A 54 -20.27 0.87 -9.39
CA PRO A 54 -19.82 1.02 -10.78
C PRO A 54 -18.99 2.28 -10.98
N TRP A 55 -18.25 2.34 -12.09
CA TRP A 55 -17.60 3.56 -12.55
C TRP A 55 -18.10 3.93 -13.95
N GLU A 56 -17.83 5.16 -14.38
CA GLU A 56 -18.14 5.57 -15.74
C GLU A 56 -17.41 4.66 -16.74
N GLY A 57 -18.18 3.96 -17.59
CA GLY A 57 -17.66 3.02 -18.58
C GLY A 57 -17.24 1.64 -18.05
N ALA A 58 -17.36 1.35 -16.74
CA ALA A 58 -16.98 0.06 -16.17
C ALA A 58 -18.07 -0.50 -15.21
N PRO A 59 -18.47 -1.78 -15.37
CA PRO A 59 -19.46 -2.40 -14.50
C PRO A 59 -18.93 -2.55 -13.06
N PRO A 60 -19.81 -2.81 -12.08
CA PRO A 60 -19.38 -3.17 -10.73
C PRO A 60 -18.50 -4.43 -10.75
N GLN A 61 -17.58 -4.53 -9.79
CA GLN A 61 -16.65 -5.65 -9.67
C GLN A 61 -16.73 -6.26 -8.27
N MET A 62 -16.85 -7.59 -8.18
CA MET A 62 -16.66 -8.30 -6.92
C MET A 62 -15.17 -8.36 -6.58
N VAL A 63 -14.82 -7.88 -5.39
CA VAL A 63 -13.44 -7.81 -4.91
C VAL A 63 -13.34 -8.34 -3.49
N ALA A 64 -12.42 -9.28 -3.27
CA ALA A 64 -12.02 -9.74 -1.95
C ALA A 64 -10.75 -9.01 -1.49
N TYR A 65 -10.80 -8.36 -0.34
CA TYR A 65 -9.59 -7.81 0.29
C TYR A 65 -9.16 -8.68 1.46
N ILE A 66 -7.95 -9.25 1.36
CA ILE A 66 -7.39 -10.08 2.42
C ILE A 66 -6.04 -9.51 2.85
N GLY A 67 -5.79 -9.52 4.15
CA GLY A 67 -4.49 -9.22 4.71
C GLY A 67 -3.59 -10.44 4.67
N ILE A 68 -2.30 -10.24 4.43
CA ILE A 68 -1.26 -11.24 4.59
C ILE A 68 -0.25 -10.70 5.60
N ASP A 69 -0.12 -11.35 6.74
CA ASP A 69 0.80 -10.91 7.80
C ASP A 69 2.28 -11.18 7.43
N GLU A 70 3.18 -10.92 8.39
CA GLU A 70 4.62 -11.15 8.19
C GLU A 70 5.01 -12.63 8.03
N PHE A 71 4.16 -13.55 8.49
CA PHE A 71 4.35 -15.00 8.43
C PHE A 71 3.62 -15.65 7.24
N GLY A 72 2.96 -14.86 6.40
CA GLY A 72 2.18 -15.35 5.26
C GLY A 72 0.78 -15.85 5.63
N GLN A 73 0.31 -15.60 6.86
CA GLN A 73 -1.04 -15.98 7.28
C GLN A 73 -2.07 -15.00 6.76
N ARG A 74 -3.24 -15.53 6.38
CA ARG A 74 -4.37 -14.76 5.90
C ARG A 74 -5.11 -14.15 7.07
N MET A 75 -5.44 -12.87 6.95
CA MET A 75 -6.18 -12.11 7.93
C MET A 75 -7.38 -11.41 7.28
N ARG A 76 -8.51 -11.41 7.98
CA ARG A 76 -9.64 -10.56 7.62
C ARG A 76 -9.30 -9.12 7.96
N LEU A 77 -9.44 -8.23 6.99
CA LEU A 77 -9.27 -6.80 7.22
C LEU A 77 -10.52 -6.23 7.90
N VAL A 78 -10.32 -5.44 8.96
CA VAL A 78 -11.41 -4.70 9.63
C VAL A 78 -11.74 -3.40 8.90
N ALA A 79 -10.82 -2.89 8.09
CA ALA A 79 -10.96 -1.73 7.22
C ALA A 79 -10.02 -1.86 6.02
N VAL A 80 -10.37 -1.21 4.91
CA VAL A 80 -9.57 -1.21 3.67
C VAL A 80 -9.27 0.25 3.32
N ALA A 81 -7.99 0.61 3.28
CA ALA A 81 -7.58 1.96 2.90
C ALA A 81 -7.93 2.26 1.45
N GLU A 82 -8.24 3.52 1.12
CA GLU A 82 -8.65 3.92 -0.23
C GLU A 82 -7.56 3.61 -1.26
N ALA A 83 -6.30 3.80 -0.89
CA ALA A 83 -5.14 3.48 -1.72
C ALA A 83 -5.01 1.99 -2.09
N TRP A 84 -5.70 1.10 -1.38
CA TRP A 84 -5.73 -0.32 -1.69
C TRP A 84 -6.95 -0.74 -2.49
N ARG A 85 -7.97 0.11 -2.59
CA ARG A 85 -9.19 -0.26 -3.29
C ARG A 85 -8.93 -0.55 -4.76
N TYR A 86 -9.74 -1.43 -5.31
CA TYR A 86 -9.71 -1.78 -6.71
C TYR A 86 -10.18 -0.60 -7.54
N SER A 87 -9.48 -0.36 -8.66
CA SER A 87 -9.89 0.58 -9.68
C SER A 87 -9.68 -0.09 -11.04
N PRO A 88 -10.68 -0.07 -11.95
CA PRO A 88 -10.55 -0.63 -13.29
C PRO A 88 -9.71 0.27 -14.21
N PHE A 89 -9.42 1.50 -13.81
CA PHE A 89 -8.72 2.48 -14.63
C PHE A 89 -7.20 2.25 -14.59
N MET A 90 -6.56 2.30 -15.76
CA MET A 90 -5.11 2.36 -15.88
C MET A 90 -4.64 3.82 -15.94
N GLY A 91 -3.66 4.16 -15.10
CA GLY A 91 -3.05 5.49 -15.05
C GLY A 91 -3.26 6.18 -13.71
N THR A 92 -2.51 7.25 -13.47
CA THR A 92 -2.73 8.11 -12.31
C THR A 92 -3.89 9.05 -12.65
N TYR A 93 -5.08 8.78 -12.12
CA TYR A 93 -6.13 9.80 -12.07
C TYR A 93 -5.56 11.04 -11.37
N ARG A 94 -5.48 12.16 -12.09
CA ARG A 94 -5.17 13.48 -11.52
C ARG A 94 -6.46 14.29 -11.55
N PRO A 95 -7.10 14.55 -10.40
CA PRO A 95 -8.17 15.54 -10.36
C PRO A 95 -7.64 16.87 -10.90
N GLY A 96 -8.20 17.38 -12.00
CA GLY A 96 -7.79 18.64 -12.64
C GLY A 96 -6.60 18.56 -13.61
N GLY A 97 -6.13 17.37 -13.99
CA GLY A 97 -5.17 17.19 -15.09
C GLY A 97 -5.88 17.09 -16.44
N ALA A 98 -5.40 17.81 -17.46
CA ALA A 98 -5.99 17.85 -18.80
C ALA A 98 -6.25 16.44 -19.37
N ASP A 99 -7.54 16.14 -19.61
CA ASP A 99 -8.17 15.30 -20.63
C ASP A 99 -7.35 14.17 -21.27
N GLY A 100 -6.65 13.38 -20.45
CA GLY A 100 -6.15 12.08 -20.88
C GLY A 100 -7.26 11.05 -20.76
N GLU A 101 -7.75 10.52 -21.88
CA GLU A 101 -8.74 9.44 -21.90
C GLU A 101 -8.27 8.28 -21.02
N LEU A 102 -8.96 8.08 -19.89
CA LEU A 102 -8.67 6.99 -18.97
C LEU A 102 -8.89 5.67 -19.70
N THR A 103 -7.82 4.91 -19.91
CA THR A 103 -7.95 3.58 -20.51
C THR A 103 -8.48 2.63 -19.46
N ILE A 104 -9.69 2.11 -19.67
CA ILE A 104 -10.26 1.07 -18.83
C ILE A 104 -9.54 -0.24 -19.16
N ARG A 105 -9.09 -0.98 -18.14
CA ARG A 105 -8.61 -2.36 -18.36
C ARG A 105 -9.75 -3.11 -19.05
N PRO A 106 -9.51 -3.84 -20.17
CA PRO A 106 -10.55 -4.68 -20.76
C PRO A 106 -11.18 -5.50 -19.63
N ALA A 107 -12.51 -5.37 -19.49
CA ALA A 107 -13.25 -5.80 -18.32
C ALA A 107 -12.76 -7.19 -17.91
N GLN A 108 -12.24 -7.31 -16.69
CA GLN A 108 -12.19 -8.62 -16.06
C GLN A 108 -13.63 -9.12 -16.07
N GLN A 109 -13.82 -10.41 -16.41
CA GLN A 109 -15.16 -10.95 -16.59
C GLN A 109 -16.04 -10.55 -15.38
N PRO A 110 -17.23 -9.98 -15.59
CA PRO A 110 -18.01 -9.34 -14.52
C PRO A 110 -18.31 -10.27 -13.33
N ASP A 111 -18.26 -11.58 -13.55
CA ASP A 111 -18.50 -12.61 -12.53
C ASP A 111 -17.22 -13.14 -11.86
N MET A 112 -16.04 -12.63 -12.24
CA MET A 112 -14.76 -13.08 -11.66
C MET A 112 -14.51 -12.38 -10.33
N LEU A 113 -14.31 -13.14 -9.26
CA LEU A 113 -13.88 -12.57 -7.98
C LEU A 113 -12.42 -12.11 -8.07
N VAL A 114 -12.18 -10.81 -7.87
CA VAL A 114 -10.82 -10.27 -7.81
C VAL A 114 -10.30 -10.34 -6.38
N VAL A 115 -9.23 -11.09 -6.15
CA VAL A 115 -8.58 -11.12 -4.83
C VAL A 115 -7.43 -10.11 -4.78
N LYS A 116 -7.50 -9.14 -3.87
CA LYS A 116 -6.40 -8.25 -3.52
C LYS A 116 -5.78 -8.66 -2.20
N ARG A 117 -4.54 -9.17 -2.28
CA ARG A 117 -3.67 -9.46 -1.12
C ARG A 117 -2.99 -8.17 -0.67
N ILE A 118 -3.24 -7.76 0.56
CA ILE A 118 -2.61 -6.61 1.19
C ILE A 118 -1.54 -7.12 2.15
N LEU A 119 -0.28 -6.84 1.85
CA LEU A 119 0.81 -7.18 2.76
C LEU A 119 0.75 -6.26 3.98
N LEU A 120 0.61 -6.86 5.15
CA LEU A 120 0.49 -6.15 6.41
C LEU A 120 1.85 -6.01 7.10
N GLY A 121 1.96 -4.95 7.88
CA GLY A 121 2.95 -4.78 8.94
C GLY A 121 2.45 -5.36 10.26
N PRO A 122 3.08 -4.98 11.39
CA PRO A 122 2.67 -5.45 12.71
C PRO A 122 1.27 -4.96 13.09
N GLN A 123 0.62 -5.69 13.98
CA GLN A 123 -0.66 -5.29 14.56
C GLN A 123 -0.44 -4.13 15.53
N ILE A 124 -1.01 -2.97 15.20
CA ILE A 124 -1.05 -1.79 16.07
C ILE A 124 -2.52 -1.53 16.39
N ALA A 125 -2.84 -1.36 17.68
CA ALA A 125 -4.23 -1.19 18.13
C ALA A 125 -4.92 -0.05 17.35
N GLY A 126 -6.13 -0.30 16.87
CA GLY A 126 -6.92 0.65 16.07
C GLY A 126 -6.38 0.91 14.65
N MET A 127 -5.41 0.14 14.17
CA MET A 127 -4.83 0.32 12.84
C MET A 127 -4.89 -0.94 11.97
N VAL A 128 -4.99 -0.72 10.66
CA VAL A 128 -4.63 -1.70 9.64
C VAL A 128 -3.35 -1.19 8.99
N VAL A 129 -2.21 -1.77 9.34
CA VAL A 129 -0.89 -1.29 8.94
C VAL A 129 -0.43 -1.99 7.68
N GLY A 130 -0.22 -1.25 6.58
CA GLY A 130 0.43 -1.79 5.40
C GLY A 130 1.92 -2.03 5.64
N ARG A 131 2.47 -3.07 5.01
CA ARG A 131 3.89 -3.38 5.11
C ARG A 131 4.73 -2.17 4.68
N ALA A 132 5.62 -1.73 5.56
CA ALA A 132 6.57 -0.67 5.24
C ALA A 132 7.60 -1.19 4.23
N GLN A 133 7.75 -0.48 3.11
CA GLN A 133 8.56 -0.92 1.96
C GLN A 133 9.10 0.25 1.13
N GLY A 134 10.05 -0.07 0.24
CA GLY A 134 10.69 0.89 -0.67
C GLY A 134 12.08 1.31 -0.21
N ALA A 135 12.91 1.72 -1.16
CA ALA A 135 14.20 2.35 -0.91
C ALA A 135 14.13 3.80 -1.42
N ALA A 136 14.10 4.77 -0.50
CA ALA A 136 14.03 6.20 -0.78
C ALA A 136 12.84 6.63 -1.69
N PRO A 137 11.58 6.57 -1.20
CA PRO A 137 11.22 6.54 0.22
C PRO A 137 10.86 5.15 0.76
N VAL A 138 11.11 4.95 2.05
CA VAL A 138 10.40 3.93 2.85
C VAL A 138 9.00 4.45 3.13
N GLN A 139 7.98 3.64 2.86
CA GLN A 139 6.58 4.08 2.90
C GLN A 139 5.67 3.00 3.46
N SER A 140 4.62 3.44 4.15
CA SER A 140 3.50 2.59 4.56
C SER A 140 2.20 3.38 4.38
N ARG A 141 1.11 2.67 4.15
CA ARG A 141 -0.25 3.19 4.04
C ARG A 141 -1.18 2.26 4.80
N GLY A 142 -2.35 2.75 5.18
CA GLY A 142 -3.33 1.92 5.84
C GLY A 142 -4.42 2.76 6.47
N VAL A 143 -5.03 2.23 7.53
CA VAL A 143 -6.12 2.88 8.26
C VAL A 143 -5.74 3.03 9.72
N ILE A 144 -6.06 4.17 10.33
CA ILE A 144 -5.98 4.46 11.77
C ILE A 144 -7.30 5.04 12.24
N ASP A 145 -7.95 4.37 13.20
CA ASP A 145 -9.18 4.84 13.84
C ASP A 145 -10.30 5.23 12.84
N GLY A 146 -10.34 4.53 11.68
CA GLY A 146 -11.31 4.76 10.60
C GLY A 146 -10.86 5.73 9.51
N GLU A 147 -9.71 6.40 9.68
CA GLU A 147 -9.14 7.34 8.72
C GLU A 147 -7.94 6.73 7.98
N ASP A 148 -7.77 7.06 6.71
CA ASP A 148 -6.59 6.64 5.97
C ASP A 148 -5.33 7.33 6.53
N TYR A 149 -4.20 6.61 6.54
CA TYR A 149 -2.89 7.20 6.85
C TYR A 149 -1.86 6.98 5.74
N TYR A 150 -0.85 7.85 5.72
CA TYR A 150 0.35 7.69 4.89
C TYR A 150 1.60 8.03 5.68
N PHE A 151 2.51 7.06 5.78
CA PHE A 151 3.86 7.21 6.31
C PHE A 151 4.87 7.30 5.17
N ARG A 152 5.85 8.20 5.31
CA ARG A 152 6.94 8.37 4.35
C ARG A 152 8.22 8.82 5.03
N ALA A 153 9.30 8.06 4.84
CA ALA A 153 10.65 8.46 5.22
C ALA A 153 11.53 8.66 3.99
N ARG A 154 12.09 9.87 3.83
CA ARG A 154 12.98 10.22 2.70
C ARG A 154 13.93 11.33 3.11
N GLY A 155 15.18 11.20 2.70
CA GLY A 155 16.14 12.26 2.90
C GLY A 155 16.64 12.26 4.33
N ASP A 156 16.34 13.33 5.05
CA ASP A 156 16.73 13.57 6.44
C ASP A 156 15.50 13.69 7.37
N ALA A 157 14.33 13.22 6.94
CA ALA A 157 13.10 13.29 7.72
C ALA A 157 12.11 12.16 7.40
N TRP A 158 11.18 11.95 8.33
CA TRP A 158 9.98 11.14 8.13
C TRP A 158 8.73 11.95 8.43
N SER A 159 7.62 11.60 7.79
CA SER A 159 6.33 12.21 8.02
C SER A 159 5.18 11.23 8.04
N PHE A 160 4.10 11.63 8.70
CA PHE A 160 2.87 10.89 8.85
C PHE A 160 1.67 11.81 8.61
N SER A 161 0.81 11.41 7.68
CA SER A 161 -0.44 12.10 7.35
C SER A 161 -1.63 11.24 7.75
N VAL A 162 -2.71 11.86 8.24
CA VAL A 162 -3.99 11.19 8.52
C VAL A 162 -5.16 11.97 7.91
N GLY A 163 -6.06 11.25 7.26
CA GLY A 163 -7.31 11.74 6.70
C GLY A 163 -7.13 12.83 5.62
N GLY A 164 -8.24 13.47 5.27
CA GLY A 164 -8.29 14.55 4.28
C GLY A 164 -8.61 14.05 2.86
N GLY A 165 -8.98 14.97 1.97
CA GLY A 165 -9.32 14.63 0.58
C GLY A 165 -8.12 14.21 -0.28
N ASP A 166 -6.92 14.64 0.11
CA ASP A 166 -5.65 14.18 -0.44
C ASP A 166 -4.65 14.00 0.71
N LEU A 167 -4.43 12.75 1.13
CA LEU A 167 -3.49 12.40 2.22
C LEU A 167 -2.08 12.95 2.02
N ILE A 168 -1.68 13.12 0.75
CA ILE A 168 -0.36 13.60 0.41
C ILE A 168 -0.35 15.11 0.38
N GLN A 169 -1.36 15.81 -0.14
CA GLN A 169 -1.29 17.26 -0.32
C GLN A 169 -1.97 18.07 0.79
N SER A 170 -3.12 17.61 1.27
CA SER A 170 -3.99 18.30 2.20
C SER A 170 -4.58 17.34 3.24
N PRO A 171 -3.73 16.68 4.04
CA PRO A 171 -4.23 15.81 5.10
C PRO A 171 -4.90 16.64 6.20
N THR A 172 -5.87 16.02 6.88
CA THR A 172 -6.51 16.63 8.06
C THR A 172 -5.50 16.82 9.19
N TRP A 173 -4.59 15.86 9.36
CA TRP A 173 -3.54 15.89 10.36
C TRP A 173 -2.17 15.52 9.76
N TYR A 174 -1.13 16.25 10.15
CA TYR A 174 0.23 16.08 9.67
C TYR A 174 1.25 16.17 10.79
N TYR A 175 2.25 15.31 10.73
CA TYR A 175 3.41 15.33 11.61
C TYR A 175 4.69 14.97 10.85
N GLU A 176 5.80 15.60 11.24
CA GLU A 176 7.11 15.39 10.63
C GLU A 176 8.22 15.56 11.67
N GLU A 177 9.24 14.72 11.60
CA GLU A 177 10.46 14.85 12.39
C GLU A 177 11.70 14.60 11.54
N ALA A 178 12.81 15.24 11.94
CA ALA A 178 14.12 14.96 11.41
C ALA A 178 14.58 13.53 11.75
N TYR A 179 15.37 12.94 10.86
CA TYR A 179 15.95 11.62 10.97
C TYR A 179 17.33 11.60 10.29
N GLY A 180 18.37 11.45 11.10
CA GLY A 180 19.75 11.39 10.61
C GLY A 180 20.12 12.61 9.77
N THR A 181 20.86 12.36 8.69
CA THR A 181 21.25 13.33 7.67
C THR A 181 20.83 12.84 6.29
N TRP A 182 20.86 13.69 5.27
CA TRP A 182 20.49 13.23 3.92
C TRP A 182 21.49 12.16 3.40
N PRO A 183 21.06 10.97 2.91
CA PRO A 183 19.68 10.49 2.67
C PRO A 183 19.22 9.36 3.62
N ASP A 184 19.64 9.38 4.88
CA ASP A 184 19.48 8.31 5.88
C ASP A 184 18.01 7.87 6.05
N ALA A 185 17.05 8.80 6.05
CA ALA A 185 15.64 8.46 6.19
C ALA A 185 15.10 7.62 5.04
N GLY A 186 15.70 7.74 3.84
CA GLY A 186 15.35 6.89 2.70
C GLY A 186 15.81 5.43 2.84
N ARG A 187 16.64 5.13 3.85
CA ARG A 187 17.19 3.80 4.15
C ARG A 187 16.76 3.32 5.55
N MET A 188 15.75 3.96 6.13
CA MET A 188 15.22 3.61 7.44
C MET A 188 14.88 2.11 7.51
N PRO A 189 15.39 1.37 8.51
CA PRO A 189 14.99 -0.01 8.76
C PRO A 189 13.47 -0.12 8.90
N ARG A 190 12.92 -1.22 8.41
CA ARG A 190 11.47 -1.43 8.39
C ARG A 190 10.86 -1.45 9.80
N GLU A 191 11.56 -2.08 10.73
CA GLU A 191 11.16 -2.19 12.14
C GLU A 191 11.14 -0.82 12.81
N GLU A 192 12.08 0.05 12.47
CA GLU A 192 12.14 1.43 12.95
C GLU A 192 11.04 2.30 12.33
N ALA A 193 10.69 2.10 11.05
CA ALA A 193 9.54 2.73 10.44
C ALA A 193 8.23 2.41 11.21
N TYR A 194 8.06 1.19 11.70
CA TYR A 194 6.88 0.84 12.52
C TYR A 194 6.88 1.52 13.89
N GLN A 195 8.05 1.72 14.51
CA GLN A 195 8.15 2.50 15.75
C GLN A 195 7.73 3.96 15.53
N PHE A 196 8.11 4.57 14.40
CA PHE A 196 7.65 5.92 14.06
C PHE A 196 6.16 5.99 13.71
N ILE A 197 5.63 4.96 13.05
CA ILE A 197 4.17 4.84 12.80
C ILE A 197 3.41 4.76 14.13
N GLU A 198 3.87 3.93 15.07
CA GLU A 198 3.26 3.80 16.39
C GLU A 198 3.34 5.12 17.19
N LYS A 199 4.51 5.78 17.14
CA LYS A 199 4.69 7.12 17.73
C LYS A 199 3.72 8.14 17.14
N ALA A 200 3.60 8.20 15.82
CA ALA A 200 2.70 9.13 15.14
C ALA A 200 1.24 8.84 15.48
N ALA A 201 0.85 7.57 15.55
CA ALA A 201 -0.48 7.16 15.98
C ALA A 201 -0.80 7.63 17.40
N ALA A 202 0.16 7.51 18.33
CA ALA A 202 0.00 8.01 19.69
C ALA A 202 -0.17 9.55 19.74
N LEU A 203 0.61 10.29 18.95
CA LEU A 203 0.51 11.76 18.86
C LEU A 203 -0.82 12.21 18.28
N TYR A 204 -1.29 11.54 17.23
CA TYR A 204 -2.60 11.78 16.62
C TYR A 204 -3.74 11.60 17.63
N ARG A 205 -3.73 10.47 18.35
CA ARG A 205 -4.74 10.15 19.37
C ARG A 205 -4.70 11.07 20.58
N ALA A 206 -3.52 11.59 20.92
CA ALA A 206 -3.36 12.58 21.98
C ALA A 206 -3.86 13.98 21.59
N GLY A 207 -4.31 14.19 20.34
CA GLY A 207 -4.77 15.48 19.86
C GLY A 207 -3.63 16.48 19.65
N THR A 208 -2.41 16.00 19.38
CA THR A 208 -1.28 16.87 19.05
C THR A 208 -1.64 17.77 17.86
N PRO A 209 -1.40 19.09 17.92
CA PRO A 209 -1.70 19.97 16.81
C PRO A 209 -0.99 19.55 15.52
N THR A 210 -1.69 19.67 14.39
CA THR A 210 -1.12 19.43 13.05
C THR A 210 0.04 20.39 12.78
N MET A 211 1.14 19.89 12.22
CA MET A 211 2.30 20.71 11.85
C MET A 211 2.06 21.43 10.51
N VAL A 212 2.61 22.64 10.39
CA VAL A 212 2.65 23.33 9.09
C VAL A 212 3.62 22.59 8.18
N ARG A 213 3.12 22.18 7.02
CA ARG A 213 3.93 21.43 6.07
C ARG A 213 4.88 22.36 5.32
N PRO A 214 6.21 22.10 5.31
CA PRO A 214 7.18 23.01 4.67
C PRO A 214 6.90 23.26 3.18
N SER A 215 6.31 22.28 2.48
CA SER A 215 5.95 22.38 1.07
C SER A 215 4.77 23.31 0.77
N LEU A 216 4.02 23.74 1.78
CA LEU A 216 2.90 24.68 1.65
C LEU A 216 3.30 26.12 2.00
N THR A 217 4.55 26.36 2.45
CA THR A 217 5.02 27.66 2.94
C THR A 217 6.02 28.39 2.03
N LEU A 218 6.52 27.76 0.97
CA LEU A 218 7.45 28.42 0.04
C LEU A 218 6.74 28.81 -1.26
N PRO A 219 6.69 30.10 -1.65
CA PRO A 219 6.31 30.45 -3.01
C PRO A 219 7.26 29.75 -3.99
N LYS A 220 6.73 29.30 -5.13
CA LYS A 220 7.54 28.81 -6.25
C LYS A 220 8.58 29.88 -6.57
N VAL A 221 9.83 29.64 -6.18
CA VAL A 221 10.95 30.41 -6.69
C VAL A 221 11.14 29.94 -8.13
N ASP A 222 10.70 30.75 -9.09
CA ASP A 222 11.02 30.56 -10.50
C ASP A 222 12.53 30.52 -10.63
N ARG A 223 13.09 29.32 -10.80
CA ARG A 223 14.47 29.15 -11.21
C ARG A 223 14.52 29.44 -12.71
N ARG A 224 14.96 30.65 -13.05
CA ARG A 224 15.41 31.02 -14.39
C ARG A 224 16.67 30.24 -14.77
#